data_AF-A0A7X8UST6-F1
#
_entry.id   AF-A0A7X8UST6-F1
#
_cell.length_a   1.000
_cell.length_b   1.000
_cell.length_c   1.000
_cell.angle_alpha   90.00
_cell.angle_beta   90.00
_cell.angle_gamma   90.00
#
_symmetry.space_group_name_H-M   'P 1'
#
loop_
_entity.id
_entity.type
_entity.pdbx_description
1 polymer ?
#
loop_
_entity_poly.entity_id
_entity_poly.type
_entity_poly.pdbx_seq_one_letter_code
_entity_poly.pdbx_strand_id
1 'polypeptide(L)'
;MCVFEFKGRCPGEERLALTDRLRRSSRFVCAYLAEAWRKRRYEAALVCELSDCDAQAAEARTGIRFAVQCAYLSRDKAVEIYNEYDAIIGMIVQMSIRP
;
A
#
# COMPACT_ATOMS: atom_id res chain seq x y z
N MET A 1 -3.81 -8.84 4.76
CA MET A 1 -3.73 -7.37 4.86
C MET A 1 -3.20 -7.02 6.26
N CYS A 2 -2.04 -6.36 6.33
CA CYS A 2 -1.23 -6.25 7.56
C CYS A 2 -1.94 -5.47 8.67
N VAL A 3 -1.96 -6.05 9.88
CA VAL A 3 -2.24 -5.30 11.10
C VAL A 3 -0.94 -4.61 11.50
N PHE A 4 -0.86 -3.30 11.28
CA PHE A 4 0.26 -2.52 11.77
C PHE A 4 0.08 -2.28 13.27
N GLU A 5 0.90 -2.96 14.07
CA GLU A 5 1.03 -2.74 15.52
C GLU A 5 2.30 -1.93 15.79
N PHE A 6 2.14 -0.64 16.03
CA PHE A 6 3.26 0.24 16.35
C PHE A 6 3.57 0.22 17.85
N LYS A 7 4.85 0.11 18.19
CA LYS A 7 5.35 0.23 19.57
C LYS A 7 6.17 1.51 19.71
N GLY A 8 6.16 2.13 20.90
CA GLY A 8 7.08 3.23 21.25
C GLY A 8 6.45 4.55 21.72
N ARG A 9 7.31 5.52 22.05
CA ARG A 9 6.97 6.90 22.43
C ARG A 9 6.78 7.75 21.17
N CYS A 10 5.53 7.91 20.77
CA CYS A 10 5.11 8.80 19.69
C CYS A 10 4.06 9.76 20.27
N PRO A 11 4.02 11.04 19.86
CA PRO A 11 2.84 11.86 20.08
C PRO A 11 1.60 11.10 19.59
N GLY A 12 0.59 10.92 20.44
CA GLY A 12 -0.54 10.04 20.13
C GLY A 12 -1.21 10.37 18.79
N GLU A 13 -1.28 11.66 18.45
CA GLU A 13 -1.86 12.16 17.20
C GLU A 13 -1.09 11.73 15.95
N GLU A 14 0.24 11.88 15.92
CA GLU A 14 1.06 11.47 14.77
C GLU A 14 1.04 9.96 14.57
N ARG A 15 1.04 9.20 15.68
CA ARG A 15 0.95 7.74 15.64
C ARG A 15 -0.35 7.32 14.98
N LEU A 16 -1.46 7.89 15.44
CA LEU A 16 -2.80 7.58 14.93
C LEU A 16 -2.90 7.99 13.46
N ALA A 17 -2.45 9.18 13.10
CA ALA A 17 -2.48 9.66 11.72
C ALA A 17 -1.69 8.76 10.76
N LEU A 18 -0.46 8.38 11.12
CA LEU A 18 0.37 7.49 10.30
C LEU A 18 -0.23 6.08 10.21
N THR A 19 -0.73 5.56 11.34
CA THR A 19 -1.34 4.22 11.41
C THR A 19 -2.60 4.14 10.55
N ASP A 20 -3.47 5.13 10.66
CA ASP A 20 -4.72 5.19 9.92
C ASP A 20 -4.45 5.34 8.42
N ARG A 21 -3.50 6.21 8.05
CA ARG A 21 -3.08 6.35 6.65
C ARG A 21 -2.57 5.04 6.08
N LEU A 22 -1.68 4.33 6.78
CA LEU A 22 -1.15 3.03 6.36
C LEU A 22 -2.22 1.95 6.22
N ARG A 23 -3.13 1.87 7.18
CA ARG A 23 -4.25 0.92 7.13
C ARG A 23 -5.19 1.23 5.97
N ARG A 24 -5.45 2.51 5.73
CA ARG A 24 -6.36 2.98 4.68
C ARG A 24 -5.78 2.73 3.30
N SER A 25 -4.53 3.13 3.05
CA SER A 25 -3.89 2.91 1.74
C SER A 25 -3.76 1.42 1.44
N SER A 26 -3.39 0.59 2.43
CA SER A 26 -3.34 -0.86 2.28
C SER A 26 -4.72 -1.47 1.94
N ARG A 27 -5.81 -0.97 2.54
CA ARG A 27 -7.20 -1.40 2.20
C ARG A 27 -7.55 -1.02 0.78
N PHE A 28 -7.16 0.19 0.38
CA PHE A 28 -7.48 0.70 -0.94
C PHE A 28 -6.76 -0.02 -2.05
N VAL A 29 -5.52 -0.50 -1.85
CA VAL A 29 -4.87 -1.40 -2.82
C VAL A 29 -5.77 -2.59 -3.16
N CYS A 30 -6.33 -3.28 -2.14
CA CYS A 30 -7.24 -4.39 -2.39
C CYS A 30 -8.54 -3.95 -3.07
N ALA A 31 -9.09 -2.80 -2.67
CA ALA A 31 -10.34 -2.28 -3.23
C ALA A 31 -10.18 -1.91 -4.71
N TYR A 32 -9.16 -1.12 -5.06
CA TYR A 32 -8.88 -0.72 -6.43
C TYR A 32 -8.51 -1.92 -7.32
N LEU A 33 -7.76 -2.91 -6.81
CA LEU A 33 -7.48 -4.12 -7.57
C LEU A 33 -8.78 -4.91 -7.89
N ALA A 34 -9.70 -4.99 -6.93
CA ALA A 34 -10.99 -5.65 -7.15
C ALA A 34 -11.86 -4.87 -8.16
N GLU A 35 -11.86 -3.54 -8.08
CA GLU A 35 -12.56 -2.65 -9.01
C GLU A 35 -11.99 -2.74 -10.43
N ALA A 36 -10.67 -2.64 -10.57
CA ALA A 36 -9.93 -2.84 -11.81
C ALA A 36 -10.37 -4.15 -12.49
N TRP A 37 -10.37 -5.26 -11.74
CA TRP A 37 -10.77 -6.55 -12.28
C TRP A 37 -12.23 -6.61 -12.76
N ARG A 38 -13.14 -5.88 -12.11
CA ARG A 38 -14.54 -5.78 -12.57
C ARG A 38 -14.66 -4.95 -13.85
N LYS A 39 -13.80 -3.94 -14.04
CA LYS A 39 -13.77 -3.05 -15.22
C LYS A 39 -12.92 -3.56 -16.39
N ARG A 40 -12.23 -4.71 -16.24
CA ARG A 40 -11.30 -5.30 -17.25
C ARG A 40 -11.79 -5.45 -18.69
N ARG A 41 -13.11 -5.41 -18.95
CA ARG A 41 -13.64 -5.49 -20.33
C ARG A 41 -13.43 -4.20 -21.12
N TYR A 42 -13.13 -3.10 -20.44
CA TYR A 42 -12.78 -1.83 -21.04
C TYR A 42 -11.38 -1.44 -20.58
N GLU A 43 -10.41 -1.62 -21.48
CA GLU A 43 -8.99 -1.48 -21.22
C GLU A 43 -8.63 -0.15 -20.53
N ALA A 44 -9.16 0.98 -21.05
CA ALA A 44 -8.87 2.29 -20.46
C ALA A 44 -9.35 2.40 -19.00
N ALA A 45 -10.50 1.81 -18.65
CA ALA A 45 -10.95 1.79 -17.26
C ALA A 45 -10.12 0.83 -16.40
N LEU A 46 -9.70 -0.32 -16.94
CA LEU A 46 -8.79 -1.22 -16.23
C LEU A 46 -7.49 -0.52 -15.84
N VAL A 47 -6.84 0.11 -16.82
CA VAL A 47 -5.56 0.80 -16.62
C VAL A 47 -5.70 1.98 -15.66
N CYS A 48 -6.83 2.71 -15.74
CA CYS A 48 -7.15 3.79 -14.81
C CYS A 48 -7.18 3.29 -13.35
N GLU A 49 -7.94 2.22 -13.07
CA GLU A 49 -8.03 1.66 -11.71
C GLU A 49 -6.72 1.00 -11.25
N LEU A 50 -5.96 0.37 -12.15
CA LEU A 50 -4.64 -0.17 -11.82
C LEU A 50 -3.64 0.94 -11.44
N SER A 51 -3.74 2.12 -12.07
CA SER A 51 -2.96 3.29 -11.69
C SER A 51 -3.31 3.79 -10.30
N ASP A 52 -4.61 3.83 -9.94
CA ASP A 52 -5.05 4.17 -8.58
C ASP A 52 -4.55 3.15 -7.56
N CYS A 53 -4.58 1.86 -7.90
CA CYS A 53 -4.02 0.79 -7.08
C CYS A 53 -2.52 0.98 -6.82
N ASP A 54 -1.74 1.30 -7.85
CA ASP A 54 -0.30 1.56 -7.73
C ASP A 54 0.00 2.79 -6.86
N ALA A 55 -0.78 3.87 -7.01
CA ALA A 55 -0.66 5.06 -6.17
C ALA A 55 -0.87 4.75 -4.68
N GLN A 56 -1.87 3.92 -4.35
CA GLN A 56 -2.12 3.49 -2.97
C GLN A 56 -1.01 2.59 -2.42
N ALA A 57 -0.43 1.72 -3.26
CA ALA A 57 0.71 0.89 -2.87
C ALA A 57 1.95 1.75 -2.59
N ALA A 58 2.22 2.77 -3.42
CA ALA A 58 3.30 3.73 -3.21
C ALA A 58 3.11 4.56 -1.93
N GLU A 59 1.87 4.98 -1.63
CA GLU A 59 1.54 5.67 -0.38
C GLU A 59 1.82 4.77 0.84
N ALA A 60 1.42 3.51 0.79
CA ALA A 60 1.71 2.55 1.86
C ALA A 60 3.22 2.36 2.08
N ARG A 61 4.02 2.18 1.01
CA ARG A 61 5.49 2.08 1.11
C ARG A 61 6.12 3.31 1.75
N THR A 62 5.63 4.49 1.37
CA THR A 62 6.09 5.77 1.94
C THR A 62 5.77 5.84 3.42
N GLY A 63 4.57 5.42 3.83
CA GLY A 63 4.18 5.31 5.24
C GLY A 63 5.08 4.36 6.04
N ILE A 64 5.41 3.19 5.48
CA ILE A 64 6.31 2.22 6.12
C ILE A 64 7.70 2.84 6.33
N ARG A 65 8.22 3.60 5.35
CA ARG A 65 9.50 4.30 5.49
C ARG A 65 9.49 5.29 6.66
N PHE A 66 8.42 6.08 6.80
CA PHE A 66 8.26 6.98 7.93
C PHE A 66 8.16 6.21 9.26
N ALA A 67 7.41 5.10 9.29
CA ALA A 67 7.31 4.27 10.49
C ALA A 67 8.67 3.71 10.94
N VAL A 68 9.57 3.37 10.02
CA VAL A 68 10.95 2.97 10.34
C VAL A 68 11.77 4.15 10.85
N GLN A 69 11.71 5.30 10.17
CA GLN A 69 12.47 6.50 10.54
C GLN A 69 12.10 7.01 11.93
N CYS A 70 10.81 6.93 12.29
CA CYS A 70 10.31 7.31 13.60
C CYS A 70 10.44 6.19 14.66
N ALA A 71 11.08 5.06 14.32
CA ALA A 71 11.27 3.90 15.19
C ALA A 71 9.96 3.25 15.70
N TYR A 72 8.88 3.35 14.93
CA TYR A 72 7.59 2.70 15.25
C TYR A 72 7.52 1.27 14.71
N LEU A 73 8.31 0.96 13.69
CA LEU A 73 8.41 -0.34 13.04
C LEU A 73 9.88 -0.74 12.93
N SER A 74 10.22 -1.99 13.25
CA SER A 74 11.58 -2.49 13.06
C SER A 74 11.92 -2.60 11.57
N ARG A 75 13.21 -2.43 11.24
CA ARG A 75 13.68 -2.57 9.86
C ARG A 75 13.39 -3.95 9.29
N ASP A 76 13.54 -5.02 10.07
CA ASP A 76 13.28 -6.39 9.61
C ASP A 76 11.82 -6.57 9.20
N LYS A 77 10.88 -6.09 10.03
CA LYS A 77 9.45 -6.13 9.71
C LYS A 77 9.10 -5.23 8.53
N ALA A 78 9.75 -4.08 8.42
CA ALA A 78 9.56 -3.22 7.26
C ALA A 78 10.02 -3.88 5.97
N VAL A 79 11.14 -4.61 5.97
CA VAL A 79 11.65 -5.34 4.80
C VAL A 79 10.68 -6.45 4.38
N GLU A 80 10.14 -7.24 5.33
CA GLU A 80 9.11 -8.24 5.03
C GLU A 80 7.92 -7.61 4.28
N ILE A 81 7.37 -6.52 4.81
CA ILE A 81 6.21 -5.84 4.23
C ILE A 81 6.57 -5.17 2.90
N TYR A 82 7.78 -4.61 2.76
CA TYR A 82 8.26 -4.02 1.51
C TYR A 82 8.29 -5.04 0.38
N ASN A 83 8.78 -6.25 0.66
CA ASN A 83 8.85 -7.31 -0.34
C ASN A 83 7.44 -7.75 -0.80
N GLU A 84 6.46 -7.77 0.10
CA GLU A 84 5.06 -8.02 -0.27
C GLU A 84 4.53 -6.93 -1.22
N TYR A 85 4.78 -5.64 -0.91
CA TYR A 85 4.38 -4.54 -1.78
C TYR A 85 5.11 -4.56 -3.13
N ASP A 86 6.40 -4.91 -3.17
CA ASP A 86 7.15 -5.02 -4.42
C ASP A 86 6.57 -6.11 -5.33
N ALA A 87 6.15 -7.25 -4.76
CA ALA A 87 5.46 -8.29 -5.52
C ALA A 87 4.10 -7.80 -6.05
N ILE A 88 3.32 -7.08 -5.22
CA ILE A 88 2.03 -6.51 -5.61
C ILE A 88 2.18 -5.49 -6.74
N ILE A 89 3.11 -4.54 -6.60
CA ILE A 89 3.40 -3.52 -7.60
C ILE A 89 3.89 -4.18 -8.90
N GLY A 90 4.75 -5.21 -8.81
CA GLY A 90 5.18 -5.98 -9.97
C GLY A 90 4.00 -6.58 -10.74
N MET A 91 3.02 -7.16 -10.04
CA MET A 91 1.80 -7.68 -10.68
C MET A 91 0.97 -6.56 -11.33
N ILE A 92 0.73 -5.45 -10.63
CA ILE A 92 -0.03 -4.31 -11.13
C ILE A 92 0.62 -3.76 -12.42
N VAL A 93 1.93 -3.54 -12.41
CA VAL A 93 2.67 -3.05 -13.58
C VAL A 93 2.56 -4.01 -14.77
N GLN A 94 2.68 -5.32 -14.54
CA GLN A 94 2.52 -6.30 -15.64
C GLN A 94 1.09 -6.30 -16.19
N MET A 95 0.07 -6.19 -15.35
CA MET A 95 -1.32 -6.05 -15.78
C MET A 95 -1.56 -4.76 -16.56
N SER A 96 -0.93 -3.65 -16.17
CA SER A 96 -1.08 -2.37 -16.88
C SER A 96 -0.39 -2.36 -18.26
N ILE A 97 0.72 -3.09 -18.42
CA ILE A 97 1.43 -3.22 -19.71
C ILE A 97 0.73 -4.23 -20.64
N ARG A 98 0.00 -5.19 -20.07
CA ARG A 98 -0.75 -6.24 -20.78
C ARG A 98 -2.19 -6.34 -20.24
N PRO A 99 -3.01 -5.30 -20.48
CA PRO A 99 -4.35 -5.19 -19.91
C PRO A 99 -5.36 -6.20 -20.49
#